data_AF-A0A527GUW4-F1
#
_entry.id   AF-A0A527GUW4-F1
#
_cell.length_a   1.000
_cell.length_b   1.000
_cell.length_c   1.000
_cell.angle_alpha   90.00
_cell.angle_beta   90.00
_cell.angle_gamma   90.00
#
_symmetry.space_group_name_H-M   'P 1'
#
loop_
_entity.id
_entity.type
_entity.pdbx_description
1 polymer ?
#
loop_
_entity_poly.entity_id
_entity_poly.type
_entity_poly.pdbx_seq_one_letter_code
_entity_poly.pdbx_strand_id
1 'polypeptide(L)'
;MSTEPMPDRLVLLGSKGGPALRPGGPWPSSSLLQIGGRSIVVDCGLGVTRGLVDAGISLKALDLIFITHLHSDHVLELGPLIHTAWTAGLATPVGVFGPPGTIHYWRRFCQAMEFDIEIRIVDEGRPDIRDLVSISEFDEGQVL
;
A
#
# COMPACT_ATOMS: atom_id res chain seq x y z
N MET A 1 4.58 -26.76 0.74
CA MET A 1 4.11 -25.50 1.34
C MET A 1 3.45 -25.86 2.66
N SER A 2 3.89 -25.23 3.74
CA SER A 2 3.36 -25.46 5.09
C SER A 2 1.85 -25.16 5.13
N THR A 3 1.08 -26.10 5.66
CA THR A 3 -0.38 -26.08 5.81
C THR A 3 -0.85 -25.36 7.07
N GLU A 4 0.05 -24.68 7.77
CA GLU A 4 -0.28 -23.91 8.96
C GLU A 4 -1.07 -22.66 8.54
N PRO A 5 -2.23 -22.39 9.15
CA PRO A 5 -2.98 -21.18 8.89
C PRO A 5 -2.12 -19.96 9.23
N MET A 6 -2.21 -18.92 8.40
CA MET A 6 -1.52 -17.66 8.65
C MET A 6 -1.88 -17.15 10.05
N PRO A 7 -0.90 -16.91 10.94
CA PRO A 7 -1.20 -16.48 12.30
C PRO A 7 -1.77 -15.07 12.29
N ASP A 8 -2.76 -14.83 13.14
CA ASP A 8 -3.26 -13.48 13.38
C ASP A 8 -2.18 -12.67 14.11
N ARG A 9 -1.75 -11.55 13.51
CA ARG A 9 -0.73 -10.67 14.09
C ARG A 9 -0.79 -9.25 13.54
N LEU A 10 -0.27 -8.31 14.34
CA LEU A 10 0.00 -6.93 13.93
C LEU A 10 1.52 -6.71 13.93
N VAL A 11 2.05 -6.20 12.82
CA VAL A 11 3.45 -5.79 12.69
C VAL A 11 3.48 -4.28 12.49
N LEU A 12 4.17 -3.58 13.40
CA LEU A 12 4.39 -2.14 13.30
C LEU A 12 5.59 -1.91 12.36
N LEU A 13 5.32 -1.41 11.16
CA LEU A 13 6.34 -1.11 10.15
C LEU A 13 6.92 0.28 10.37
N GLY A 14 6.07 1.22 10.77
CA GLY A 14 6.43 2.52 11.28
C GLY A 14 5.43 3.01 12.33
N SER A 15 5.94 3.65 13.37
CA SER A 15 5.19 4.05 14.57
C SER A 15 5.34 5.53 14.92
N LYS A 16 5.98 6.29 14.03
CA LYS A 16 6.26 7.70 14.23
C LYS A 16 5.07 8.55 13.77
N GLY A 17 4.66 9.49 14.61
CA GLY A 17 3.76 10.58 14.19
C GLY A 17 4.50 11.69 13.42
N GLY A 18 3.91 12.16 12.32
CA GLY A 18 4.40 13.25 11.50
C GLY A 18 5.48 12.82 10.48
N PRO A 19 5.66 13.58 9.40
CA PRO A 19 6.50 13.15 8.26
C PRO A 19 8.00 13.35 8.46
N ALA A 20 8.41 14.17 9.44
CA ALA A 20 9.80 14.60 9.57
C ALA A 20 10.75 13.49 10.04
N LEU A 21 11.65 12.99 9.21
CA LEU A 21 12.60 11.94 9.61
C LEU A 21 13.69 12.44 10.57
N ARG A 22 14.17 11.54 11.45
CA ARG A 22 15.31 11.79 12.35
C ARG A 22 16.29 10.62 12.26
N PRO A 23 17.62 10.85 12.32
CA PRO A 23 18.59 9.77 12.40
C PRO A 23 18.28 8.81 13.54
N GLY A 24 18.20 7.51 13.25
CA GLY A 24 17.87 6.46 14.23
C GLY A 24 16.44 6.48 14.76
N GLY A 25 15.57 7.35 14.26
CA GLY A 25 14.17 7.43 14.67
C GLY A 25 13.27 6.42 13.94
N PRO A 26 12.04 6.20 14.45
CA PRO A 26 11.07 5.35 13.77
C PRO A 26 10.58 5.97 12.46
N TRP A 27 10.12 5.11 11.55
CA TRP A 27 9.49 5.49 10.28
C TRP A 27 8.04 5.98 10.48
N PRO A 28 7.52 6.84 9.58
CA PRO A 28 6.11 7.25 9.53
C PRO A 28 5.10 6.10 9.60
N SER A 29 3.87 6.42 10.03
CA SER A 29 2.83 5.43 10.33
C SER A 29 2.60 4.44 9.18
N SER A 30 2.82 3.17 9.47
CA SER A 30 2.40 2.07 8.60
C SER A 30 2.40 0.77 9.40
N SER A 31 1.44 -0.10 9.12
CA SER A 31 1.28 -1.37 9.82
C SER A 31 0.82 -2.48 8.87
N LEU A 32 1.23 -3.70 9.17
CA LEU A 32 0.70 -4.90 8.56
C LEU A 32 -0.19 -5.61 9.57
N LEU A 33 -1.47 -5.74 9.25
CA LEU A 33 -2.43 -6.56 9.97
C LEU A 33 -2.67 -7.86 9.21
N GLN A 34 -2.35 -8.99 9.84
CA GLN A 34 -2.71 -10.30 9.34
C GLN A 34 -3.82 -10.84 10.24
N ILE A 35 -5.01 -11.05 9.68
CA ILE A 35 -6.16 -11.55 10.41
C ILE A 35 -7.11 -12.29 9.47
N GLY A 36 -7.67 -13.41 9.92
CA GLY A 36 -8.69 -14.13 9.15
C GLY A 36 -8.20 -14.59 7.77
N GLY A 37 -6.92 -14.94 7.66
CA GLY A 37 -6.32 -15.37 6.39
C GLY A 37 -6.07 -14.24 5.38
N ARG A 38 -6.19 -12.97 5.76
CA ARG A 38 -5.86 -11.80 4.93
C ARG A 38 -4.60 -11.09 5.44
N SER A 39 -3.87 -10.45 4.53
CA SER A 39 -2.79 -9.50 4.85
C SER A 39 -3.24 -8.11 4.43
N ILE A 40 -3.28 -7.19 5.38
CA ILE A 40 -3.88 -5.86 5.25
C ILE A 40 -2.83 -4.83 5.61
N VAL A 41 -2.57 -3.89 4.71
CA VAL A 41 -1.70 -2.74 5.01
C VAL A 41 -2.56 -1.61 5.57
N VAL A 42 -2.22 -1.09 6.73
CA VAL A 42 -2.88 0.08 7.33
C VAL A 42 -1.88 1.24 7.31
N ASP A 43 -2.24 2.28 6.58
CA ASP A 43 -1.41 3.42 6.18
C ASP A 43 -0.16 3.04 5.36
N CYS A 44 0.24 3.96 4.50
CA CYS A 44 1.38 3.86 3.61
C CYS A 44 2.34 5.05 3.84
N GLY A 45 2.76 5.24 5.09
CA GLY A 45 3.86 6.13 5.42
C GLY A 45 5.18 5.72 4.74
N LEU A 46 6.10 6.67 4.63
CA LEU A 46 7.43 6.43 4.06
C LEU A 46 8.12 5.26 4.76
N GLY A 47 8.62 4.29 3.99
CA GLY A 47 9.25 3.07 4.47
C GLY A 47 8.35 1.84 4.48
N VAL A 48 7.04 1.96 4.23
CA VAL A 48 6.09 0.83 4.24
C VAL A 48 6.52 -0.30 3.29
N THR A 49 6.99 0.04 2.10
CA THR A 49 7.38 -0.95 1.08
C THR A 49 8.54 -1.81 1.57
N ARG A 50 9.56 -1.17 2.15
CA ARG A 50 10.69 -1.86 2.77
C ARG A 50 10.24 -2.66 3.99
N GLY A 51 9.41 -2.07 4.85
CA GLY A 51 8.90 -2.73 6.05
C GLY A 51 8.15 -4.03 5.74
N LEU A 52 7.32 -4.05 4.69
CA LEU A 52 6.64 -5.26 4.24
C LEU A 52 7.61 -6.36 3.81
N VAL A 53 8.62 -6.01 3.02
CA VAL A 53 9.66 -6.96 2.58
C VAL A 53 10.46 -7.49 3.77
N ASP A 54 10.88 -6.62 4.69
CA ASP A 54 11.60 -6.98 5.91
C ASP A 54 10.74 -7.88 6.84
N ALA A 55 9.41 -7.73 6.81
CA ALA A 55 8.44 -8.58 7.51
C ALA A 55 8.14 -9.92 6.79
N GLY A 56 8.79 -10.18 5.65
CA GLY A 56 8.64 -11.41 4.86
C GLY A 56 7.41 -11.44 3.95
N ILE A 57 6.77 -10.29 3.69
CA ILE A 57 5.62 -10.20 2.79
C ILE A 57 6.09 -10.09 1.35
N SER A 58 5.56 -10.98 0.50
CA SER A 58 5.75 -10.86 -0.95
C SER A 58 4.89 -9.73 -1.48
N LEU A 59 5.51 -8.74 -2.12
CA LEU A 59 4.77 -7.63 -2.75
C LEU A 59 3.83 -8.12 -3.88
N LYS A 60 4.12 -9.28 -4.49
CA LYS A 60 3.22 -9.91 -5.48
C LYS A 60 1.87 -10.35 -4.89
N ALA A 61 1.79 -10.48 -3.56
CA ALA A 61 0.60 -10.88 -2.83
C ALA A 61 -0.07 -9.70 -2.12
N LEU A 62 0.27 -8.46 -2.49
CA LEU A 62 -0.43 -7.27 -2.02
C LEU A 62 -1.89 -7.33 -2.49
N ASP A 63 -2.82 -7.18 -1.56
CA ASP A 63 -4.27 -7.39 -1.78
C ASP A 63 -5.07 -6.21 -1.23
N LEU A 64 -4.90 -5.88 0.06
CA LEU A 64 -5.77 -4.94 0.74
C LEU A 64 -5.00 -3.84 1.47
N ILE A 65 -5.39 -2.58 1.25
CA ILE A 65 -4.81 -1.39 1.86
C ILE A 65 -5.93 -0.52 2.45
N PHE A 66 -5.74 -0.04 3.68
CA PHE A 66 -6.56 0.97 4.32
C PHE A 66 -5.71 2.22 4.58
N ILE A 67 -6.22 3.38 4.20
CA ILE A 67 -5.63 4.68 4.50
C ILE A 67 -6.54 5.40 5.49
N THR A 68 -5.97 5.78 6.63
CA THR A 68 -6.74 6.44 7.70
C THR A 68 -7.10 7.87 7.35
N HIS A 69 -6.15 8.64 6.82
CA HIS A 69 -6.34 10.01 6.35
C HIS A 69 -5.23 10.43 5.36
N LEU A 70 -5.38 11.58 4.69
CA LEU A 70 -4.50 11.99 3.59
C LEU A 70 -3.33 12.90 4.01
N HIS A 71 -2.86 12.80 5.25
CA HIS A 71 -1.57 13.41 5.60
C HIS A 71 -0.41 12.60 5.02
N SER A 72 0.69 13.29 4.67
CA SER A 72 1.80 12.69 3.94
C SER A 72 2.48 11.54 4.71
N ASP A 73 2.52 11.59 6.03
CA ASP A 73 3.04 10.52 6.86
C ASP A 73 2.20 9.23 6.86
N HIS A 74 1.03 9.25 6.22
CA HIS A 74 0.13 8.10 6.08
C HIS A 74 -0.10 7.66 4.62
N VAL A 75 0.22 8.50 3.62
CA VAL A 75 -0.15 8.23 2.22
C VAL A 75 0.99 8.38 1.21
N LEU A 76 2.15 8.90 1.63
CA LEU A 76 3.23 9.24 0.68
C LEU A 76 3.72 8.05 -0.14
N GLU A 77 3.70 6.84 0.42
CA GLU A 77 4.05 5.61 -0.28
C GLU A 77 2.86 4.80 -0.81
N LEU A 78 1.61 5.27 -0.76
CA LEU A 78 0.49 4.48 -1.32
C LEU A 78 0.71 4.15 -2.80
N GLY A 79 0.95 5.17 -3.62
CA GLY A 79 1.29 4.98 -5.03
C GLY A 79 2.60 4.20 -5.22
N PRO A 80 3.73 4.65 -4.63
CA PRO A 80 5.01 3.98 -4.74
C PRO A 80 5.02 2.50 -4.32
N LEU A 81 4.28 2.12 -3.27
CA LEU A 81 4.12 0.74 -2.82
C LEU A 81 3.46 -0.13 -3.90
N ILE A 82 2.30 0.30 -4.40
CA ILE A 82 1.56 -0.45 -5.41
C ILE A 82 2.37 -0.53 -6.71
N HIS A 83 3.02 0.56 -7.10
CA HIS A 83 3.89 0.59 -8.27
C HIS A 83 5.09 -0.34 -8.12
N THR A 84 5.74 -0.37 -6.95
CA THR A 84 6.86 -1.29 -6.68
C THR A 84 6.39 -2.75 -6.62
N ALA A 85 5.21 -3.01 -6.08
CA ALA A 85 4.60 -4.33 -6.12
C ALA A 85 4.31 -4.77 -7.56
N TRP A 86 3.79 -3.86 -8.38
CA TRP A 86 3.57 -4.05 -9.80
C TRP A 86 4.87 -4.31 -10.56
N THR A 87 5.94 -3.54 -10.39
CA THR A 87 7.23 -3.87 -11.03
C THR A 87 7.84 -5.18 -10.51
N ALA A 88 7.55 -5.56 -9.26
CA ALA A 88 7.94 -6.84 -8.70
C ALA A 88 7.10 -8.04 -9.21
N GLY A 89 6.04 -7.80 -9.99
CA GLY A 89 5.26 -8.84 -10.66
C GLY A 89 3.83 -9.04 -10.14
N LEU A 90 3.28 -8.14 -9.31
CA LEU A 90 1.87 -8.14 -8.91
C LEU A 90 0.97 -8.09 -10.16
N ALA A 91 0.03 -9.02 -10.27
CA ALA A 91 -0.89 -9.10 -11.41
C ALA A 91 -2.35 -9.36 -10.98
N THR A 92 -2.62 -9.27 -9.69
CA THR A 92 -3.95 -9.43 -9.09
C THR A 92 -4.48 -8.07 -8.64
N PRO A 93 -5.81 -7.91 -8.53
CA PRO A 93 -6.39 -6.66 -8.03
C PRO A 93 -5.92 -6.31 -6.61
N VAL A 94 -5.79 -5.01 -6.35
CA VAL A 94 -5.55 -4.41 -5.03
C VAL A 94 -6.76 -3.57 -4.66
N GLY A 95 -7.37 -3.87 -3.52
CA GLY A 95 -8.39 -3.06 -2.89
C GLY A 95 -7.77 -1.98 -2.02
N VAL A 96 -8.15 -0.73 -2.24
CA VAL A 96 -7.76 0.41 -1.42
C VAL A 96 -9.00 1.04 -0.81
N PHE A 97 -9.00 1.18 0.50
CA PHE A 97 -10.03 1.87 1.25
C PHE A 97 -9.41 3.14 1.83
N GLY A 98 -10.04 4.30 1.65
CA GLY A 98 -9.53 5.54 2.22
C GLY A 98 -10.59 6.65 2.30
N PRO A 99 -10.24 7.82 2.84
CA PRO A 99 -11.15 8.97 2.91
C PRO A 99 -11.44 9.56 1.52
N PRO A 100 -12.41 10.49 1.39
CA PRO A 100 -12.60 11.28 0.18
C PRO A 100 -11.29 11.95 -0.25
N GLY A 101 -10.91 11.76 -1.51
CA GLY A 101 -9.65 12.26 -2.09
C GLY A 101 -8.62 11.17 -2.38
N THR A 102 -8.80 9.94 -1.89
CA THR A 102 -7.92 8.80 -2.24
C THR A 102 -7.95 8.49 -3.73
N ILE A 103 -9.11 8.57 -4.39
CA ILE A 103 -9.23 8.40 -5.86
C ILE A 103 -8.45 9.50 -6.58
N HIS A 104 -8.56 10.75 -6.10
CA HIS A 104 -7.83 11.87 -6.68
C HIS A 104 -6.32 11.68 -6.56
N TYR A 105 -5.83 11.31 -5.37
CA TYR A 105 -4.43 10.98 -5.13
C TYR A 105 -3.93 9.91 -6.10
N TRP A 106 -4.65 8.78 -6.21
CA TRP A 106 -4.23 7.65 -7.06
C TRP A 106 -4.13 8.05 -8.53
N ARG A 107 -5.15 8.75 -9.06
CA ARG A 107 -5.14 9.24 -10.45
C ARG A 107 -3.94 10.15 -10.72
N ARG A 108 -3.61 11.04 -9.79
CA ARG A 108 -2.45 11.95 -9.91
C ARG A 108 -1.13 11.22 -9.80
N PHE A 109 -1.04 10.18 -8.97
CA PHE A 109 0.13 9.31 -8.91
C PHE A 109 0.34 8.58 -10.24
N CYS A 110 -0.69 7.94 -10.81
CA CYS A 110 -0.59 7.30 -12.12
C CYS A 110 -0.19 8.29 -13.21
N GLN A 111 -0.73 9.52 -13.19
CA GLN A 111 -0.33 10.57 -14.12
C GLN A 111 1.15 10.94 -13.96
N ALA A 112 1.64 11.05 -12.73
CA ALA A 112 3.05 11.34 -12.46
C ALA A 112 4.00 10.21 -12.94
N MET A 113 3.51 8.97 -12.94
CA MET A 113 4.25 7.78 -13.35
C MET A 113 3.95 7.32 -14.78
N GLU A 114 3.22 8.11 -15.57
CA GLU A 114 2.72 7.72 -16.90
C GLU A 114 3.82 7.15 -17.79
N PHE A 115 4.98 7.81 -17.85
CA PHE A 115 6.11 7.34 -18.66
C PHE A 115 6.56 5.91 -18.31
N ASP A 116 6.74 5.61 -17.01
CA ASP A 116 7.20 4.28 -16.58
C ASP A 116 6.10 3.22 -16.75
N ILE A 117 4.84 3.62 -16.54
CA ILE A 117 3.69 2.74 -16.75
C ILE A 117 3.61 2.30 -18.21
N GLU A 118 3.61 3.25 -19.15
CA GLU A 118 3.45 2.97 -20.57
C GLU A 118 4.63 2.14 -21.12
N ILE A 119 5.88 2.49 -20.76
CA ILE A 119 7.03 1.76 -21.29
C ILE A 119 7.08 0.31 -20.79
N ARG A 120 6.71 0.03 -19.54
CA ARG A 120 6.69 -1.34 -19.01
C ARG A 120 5.51 -2.17 -19.52
N ILE A 121 4.39 -1.55 -19.87
CA ILE A 121 3.31 -2.26 -20.58
C ILE A 121 3.85 -2.79 -21.92
N VAL A 122 4.56 -1.94 -22.67
CA VAL A 122 5.10 -2.29 -23.99
C VAL A 122 6.29 -3.26 -23.90
N ASP A 123 7.29 -2.93 -23.08
CA ASP A 123 8.58 -3.64 -23.06
C ASP A 123 8.54 -4.92 -22.22
N GLU A 124 7.75 -4.93 -21.14
CA GLU A 124 7.72 -6.01 -20.16
C GLU A 124 6.38 -6.78 -20.16
N GLY A 125 5.39 -6.35 -20.96
CA GLY A 125 4.07 -6.98 -21.02
C GLY A 125 3.30 -6.90 -19.69
N ARG A 126 3.59 -5.88 -18.87
CA ARG A 126 2.91 -5.69 -17.58
C ARG A 126 1.42 -5.39 -17.81
N PRO A 127 0.50 -5.89 -16.96
CA PRO A 127 -0.88 -5.43 -16.97
C PRO A 127 -0.93 -3.94 -16.65
N ASP A 128 -1.95 -3.24 -17.12
CA ASP A 128 -2.15 -1.85 -16.77
C ASP A 128 -2.42 -1.72 -15.27
N ILE A 129 -1.54 -1.03 -14.55
CA ILE A 129 -1.66 -0.82 -13.10
C ILE A 129 -2.96 -0.07 -12.74
N ARG A 130 -3.49 0.74 -13.67
CA ARG A 130 -4.72 1.51 -13.49
C ARG A 130 -5.95 0.60 -13.36
N ASP A 131 -5.89 -0.58 -13.97
CA ASP A 131 -6.97 -1.58 -13.93
C ASP A 131 -6.85 -2.55 -12.75
N LEU A 132 -5.67 -2.60 -12.11
CA LEU A 132 -5.45 -3.45 -10.94
C LEU A 132 -5.95 -2.83 -9.64
N VAL A 133 -6.14 -1.51 -9.58
CA VAL A 133 -6.47 -0.82 -8.32
C VAL A 133 -7.94 -0.44 -8.27
N SER A 134 -8.65 -0.99 -7.29
CA SER A 134 -10.02 -0.60 -6.95
C SER A 134 -10.00 0.24 -5.68
N ILE A 135 -10.66 1.39 -5.70
CA ILE A 135 -10.66 2.33 -4.57
C ILE A 135 -12.09 2.54 -4.08
N SER A 136 -12.31 2.34 -2.79
CA SER A 136 -13.55 2.67 -2.09
C SER A 136 -13.29 3.83 -1.14
N GLU A 137 -13.86 4.99 -1.44
CA GLU A 137 -13.83 6.14 -0.53
C GLU A 137 -14.94 6.00 0.52
N PHE A 138 -14.60 6.21 1.79
CA PHE A 138 -15.55 6.22 2.90
C PHE A 138 -15.34 7.50 3.72
N ASP A 139 -16.43 8.08 4.20
CA ASP A 139 -16.40 9.22 5.11
C ASP A 139 -16.61 8.75 6.57
N GLU A 140 -16.67 9.68 7.52
CA GLU A 140 -17.02 9.41 8.92
C GLU A 140 -18.28 8.52 8.98
N GLY A 141 -18.08 7.27 9.41
CA GLY A 141 -19.17 6.32 9.63
C GLY A 141 -19.88 6.60 10.95
N GLN A 142 -21.09 6.06 11.11
CA GLN A 142 -21.72 6.02 12.44
C GLN A 142 -20.92 5.09 13.36
N VAL A 143 -20.36 5.65 14.42
CA VAL A 143 -19.80 4.88 15.53
C VAL A 143 -20.97 4.47 16.43
N LEU A 144 -21.31 3.18 16.44
CA LEU A 144 -22.33 2.59 17.32
C LEU A 144 -21.78 2.34 18.72
#